data_AF-A0A934ZID2-F1
#
_entry.id   AF-A0A934ZID2-F1
#
_cell.length_a   1.000
_cell.length_b   1.000
_cell.length_c   1.000
_cell.angle_alpha   90.00
_cell.angle_beta   90.00
_cell.angle_gamma   90.00
#
_symmetry.space_group_name_H-M   'P 1'
#
loop_
_entity.id
_entity.type
_entity.pdbx_description
1 polymer ?
#
loop_
_entity_poly.entity_id
_entity_poly.type
_entity_poly.pdbx_seq_one_letter_code
_entity_poly.pdbx_strand_id
1 'polypeptide(L)'
;MKTPPSAILKAALDVMFVCGVYTRNWTLRDDFSRKQINDLWEAVHEIPSLLTRWHDGAEQELLRYLEEYDGKWPVPRLKERYLLTRDQTET
;
A
#
# COMPACT_ATOMS: atom_id res chain seq x y z
N MET A 1 -12.90 18.76 6.09
CA MET A 1 -12.09 17.53 5.97
C MET A 1 -11.13 17.75 4.81
N LYS A 2 -9.81 17.69 5.03
CA LYS A 2 -8.86 17.73 3.90
C LYS A 2 -9.00 16.40 3.16
N THR A 3 -8.97 16.46 1.83
CA THR A 3 -8.92 15.26 0.99
C THR A 3 -7.49 15.08 0.49
N PRO A 4 -7.03 13.84 0.30
CA PRO A 4 -5.73 13.58 -0.32
C PRO A 4 -5.69 14.15 -1.75
N PRO A 5 -4.52 14.64 -2.21
CA PRO A 5 -4.28 14.89 -3.63
C PRO A 5 -4.66 13.68 -4.50
N SER A 6 -5.16 13.94 -5.70
CA SER A 6 -5.66 12.89 -6.61
C SER A 6 -4.60 11.84 -6.94
N ALA A 7 -3.34 12.26 -7.17
CA ALA A 7 -2.22 11.36 -7.42
C ALA A 7 -1.99 10.39 -6.24
N ILE A 8 -2.00 10.90 -5.02
CA ILE A 8 -1.83 10.11 -3.79
C ILE A 8 -3.00 9.16 -3.58
N LEU A 9 -4.24 9.64 -3.76
CA LEU A 9 -5.43 8.80 -3.64
C LEU A 9 -5.37 7.62 -4.62
N LYS A 10 -5.05 7.88 -5.88
CA LYS A 10 -4.91 6.83 -6.90
C LYS A 10 -3.81 5.84 -6.55
N ALA A 11 -2.64 6.31 -6.12
CA ALA A 11 -1.53 5.46 -5.74
C ALA A 11 -1.85 4.58 -4.53
N ALA A 12 -2.51 5.13 -3.50
CA ALA A 12 -2.95 4.37 -2.34
C ALA A 12 -3.99 3.29 -2.70
N LEU A 13 -4.92 3.61 -3.61
CA LEU A 13 -5.91 2.65 -4.10
C LEU A 13 -5.27 1.55 -4.98
N ASP A 14 -4.27 1.87 -5.81
CA ASP A 14 -3.51 0.86 -6.58
C ASP A 14 -2.80 -0.13 -5.66
N VAL A 15 -2.15 0.37 -4.59
CA VAL A 15 -1.51 -0.47 -3.57
C VAL A 15 -2.51 -1.43 -2.93
N MET A 16 -3.68 -0.92 -2.52
CA MET A 16 -4.73 -1.78 -1.95
C MET A 16 -5.24 -2.82 -2.95
N PHE A 17 -5.47 -2.42 -4.21
CA PHE A 17 -5.88 -3.33 -5.27
C PHE A 17 -4.87 -4.47 -5.45
N VAL A 18 -3.59 -4.13 -5.54
CA VAL A 18 -2.50 -5.10 -5.69
C VAL A 18 -2.41 -6.02 -4.48
N CYS A 19 -2.54 -5.51 -3.25
CA CYS A 19 -2.55 -6.34 -2.06
C CYS A 19 -3.72 -7.35 -2.06
N GLY A 20 -4.89 -6.95 -2.56
CA GLY A 20 -6.03 -7.85 -2.77
C GLY A 20 -5.72 -8.96 -3.78
N VAL A 21 -5.11 -8.61 -4.92
CA VAL A 21 -4.69 -9.57 -5.96
C VAL A 21 -3.66 -10.56 -5.41
N TYR A 22 -2.62 -10.07 -4.73
CA TYR A 22 -1.57 -10.89 -4.15
C TYR A 22 -2.12 -11.80 -3.07
N THR A 23 -2.92 -11.28 -2.13
CA THR A 23 -3.58 -12.10 -1.10
C THR A 23 -4.39 -13.22 -1.73
N ARG A 24 -5.28 -12.92 -2.67
CA ARG A 24 -6.11 -13.92 -3.36
C ARG A 24 -5.25 -15.02 -3.98
N ASN A 25 -4.19 -14.66 -4.70
CA ASN A 25 -3.35 -15.63 -5.38
C ASN A 25 -2.47 -16.44 -4.41
N TRP A 26 -1.96 -15.81 -3.35
CA TRP A 26 -1.16 -16.47 -2.32
C TRP A 26 -1.97 -17.46 -1.50
N THR A 27 -3.24 -17.16 -1.22
CA THR A 27 -4.11 -18.12 -0.50
C THR A 27 -4.42 -19.39 -1.30
N LEU A 28 -4.07 -19.44 -2.59
CA LEU A 28 -4.24 -20.62 -3.46
C LEU A 28 -2.93 -21.42 -3.65
N ARG A 29 -1.83 -20.99 -3.03
CA ARG A 29 -0.49 -21.57 -3.20
C ARG A 29 0.15 -21.79 -1.84
N ASP A 30 0.89 -22.89 -1.68
CA ASP A 30 1.60 -23.19 -0.43
C ASP A 30 2.97 -22.50 -0.32
N ASP A 31 3.39 -21.77 -1.36
CA ASP A 31 4.70 -21.14 -1.47
C ASP A 31 4.84 -19.87 -0.61
N PHE A 32 3.76 -19.41 0.02
CA PHE A 32 3.71 -18.14 0.76
C PHE A 32 3.29 -18.38 2.22
N SER A 33 4.08 -17.83 3.14
CA SER A 33 3.78 -17.97 4.56
C SER A 33 2.56 -17.14 4.96
N ARG A 34 1.77 -17.64 5.92
CA ARG A 34 0.69 -16.85 6.55
C ARG A 34 1.21 -15.55 7.16
N LYS A 35 2.47 -15.55 7.63
CA LYS A 35 3.14 -14.36 8.15
C LYS A 35 3.30 -13.29 7.07
N GLN A 36 3.73 -13.65 5.86
CA GLN A 36 3.87 -12.70 4.76
C GLN A 36 2.52 -12.11 4.33
N ILE A 37 1.46 -12.92 4.31
CA ILE A 37 0.10 -12.45 4.04
C ILE A 37 -0.36 -11.49 5.14
N ASN A 38 -0.13 -11.81 6.41
CA ASN A 38 -0.48 -10.91 7.52
C ASN A 38 0.31 -9.60 7.46
N ASP A 39 1.63 -9.65 7.30
CA ASP A 39 2.48 -8.46 7.17
C ASP A 39 2.03 -7.57 5.97
N LEU A 40 1.52 -8.17 4.89
CA LEU A 40 0.95 -7.44 3.74
C LEU A 40 -0.29 -6.65 4.15
N TRP A 41 -1.20 -7.26 4.92
CA TRP A 41 -2.40 -6.59 5.42
C TRP A 41 -2.10 -5.57 6.52
N GLU A 42 -1.11 -5.82 7.36
CA GLU A 42 -0.61 -4.84 8.33
C GLU A 42 -0.16 -3.55 7.63
N ALA A 43 0.45 -3.66 6.45
CA ALA A 43 0.92 -2.50 5.69
C ALA A 43 -0.20 -1.64 5.08
N VAL A 44 -1.40 -2.21 4.84
CA VAL A 44 -2.46 -1.54 4.05
C VAL A 44 -3.79 -1.32 4.76
N HIS A 45 -4.05 -1.96 5.90
CA HIS A 45 -5.37 -1.86 6.56
C HIS A 45 -5.70 -0.44 7.05
N GLU A 46 -4.70 0.36 7.40
CA GLU A 46 -4.90 1.75 7.81
C GLU A 46 -5.13 2.72 6.64
N ILE A 47 -4.87 2.32 5.40
CA ILE A 47 -4.99 3.21 4.23
C ILE A 47 -6.38 3.85 4.13
N PRO A 48 -7.50 3.11 4.21
CA PRO A 48 -8.83 3.71 4.15
C PRO A 48 -9.07 4.74 5.24
N SER A 49 -8.67 4.41 6.48
CA SER A 49 -8.77 5.32 7.63
C SER A 49 -7.99 6.60 7.35
N LEU A 50 -6.71 6.48 6.96
CA LEU A 50 -5.80 7.58 6.67
C LEU A 50 -6.30 8.51 5.55
N LEU A 51 -6.87 7.94 4.49
CA LEU A 51 -7.45 8.71 3.37
C LEU A 51 -8.67 9.54 3.80
N THR A 52 -9.45 9.08 4.77
CA THR A 52 -10.60 9.84 5.31
C THR A 52 -10.21 10.90 6.33
N ARG A 53 -9.03 10.77 6.97
CA ARG A 53 -8.51 11.70 7.99
C ARG A 53 -7.27 12.46 7.52
N TRP A 54 -7.22 12.82 6.24
CA TRP A 54 -6.01 13.38 5.61
C TRP A 54 -5.45 14.61 6.35
N HIS A 55 -4.13 14.64 6.52
CA HIS A 55 -3.38 15.72 7.17
C HIS A 55 -1.98 15.85 6.55
N ASP A 56 -1.22 16.87 6.96
CA ASP A 56 0.03 17.28 6.29
C ASP A 56 1.20 16.28 6.45
N GLY A 57 1.02 15.22 7.26
CA GLY A 57 1.99 14.13 7.43
C GLY A 57 1.47 12.75 7.00
N ALA A 58 0.25 12.70 6.46
CA ALA A 58 -0.42 11.43 6.16
C ALA A 58 0.33 10.63 5.08
N GLU A 59 0.91 11.30 4.08
CA GLU A 59 1.69 10.60 3.06
C GLU A 59 2.97 9.97 3.64
N GLN A 60 3.67 10.67 4.54
CA GLN A 60 4.85 10.13 5.20
C GLN A 60 4.49 8.92 6.09
N GLU A 61 3.35 8.98 6.79
CA GLU A 61 2.84 7.82 7.54
C GLU A 61 2.57 6.63 6.62
N LEU A 62 1.89 6.86 5.49
CA LEU A 62 1.64 5.84 4.47
C LEU A 62 2.95 5.23 3.97
N LEU A 63 3.89 6.05 3.52
CA LEU A 63 5.18 5.58 2.98
C LEU A 63 5.96 4.74 3.99
N ARG A 64 5.86 5.06 5.29
CA ARG A 64 6.50 4.27 6.36
C ARG A 64 5.89 2.86 6.47
N TYR A 65 4.57 2.72 6.39
CA TYR A 65 3.93 1.40 6.42
C TYR A 65 4.34 0.55 5.21
N LEU A 66 4.41 1.15 4.02
CA LEU A 66 4.82 0.45 2.81
C LEU A 66 6.31 0.08 2.83
N GLU A 67 7.18 0.96 3.35
CA GLU A 67 8.60 0.69 3.52
C GLU A 67 8.88 -0.44 4.52
N GLU A 68 8.13 -0.49 5.61
CA GLU A 68 8.27 -1.56 6.60
C GLU A 68 7.98 -2.94 5.99
N TYR A 69 7.00 -3.03 5.09
CA TYR A 69 6.75 -4.25 4.34
C TYR A 69 7.88 -4.60 3.38
N ASP A 70 8.31 -3.64 2.57
CA ASP A 70 9.34 -3.84 1.54
C ASP A 70 10.71 -4.20 2.16
N GLY A 71 10.97 -3.80 3.40
CA GLY A 71 12.15 -4.23 4.16
C GLY A 71 12.09 -5.70 4.63
N LYS A 72 10.91 -6.30 4.71
CA LYS A 72 10.70 -7.69 5.15
C LYS A 72 10.54 -8.64 3.96
N TRP A 73 9.89 -8.20 2.88
CA TRP A 73 9.45 -9.06 1.79
C TRP A 73 9.79 -8.46 0.40
N PRO A 74 10.30 -9.26 -0.54
CA PRO A 74 10.79 -8.75 -1.83
C PRO A 74 9.68 -8.43 -2.85
N VAL A 75 8.45 -8.89 -2.58
CA VAL A 75 7.26 -8.69 -3.43
C VAL A 75 6.04 -8.44 -2.53
N PRO A 76 5.11 -7.54 -2.92
CA PRO A 76 5.00 -6.93 -4.24
C PRO A 76 5.64 -5.54 -4.41
N ARG A 77 6.54 -5.13 -3.50
CA ARG A 77 7.24 -3.82 -3.51
C ARG A 77 6.28 -2.63 -3.44
N LEU A 78 5.59 -2.53 -2.31
CA LEU A 78 4.49 -1.60 -2.10
C LEU A 78 4.90 -0.14 -2.24
N LYS A 79 6.04 0.26 -1.66
CA LYS A 79 6.51 1.65 -1.71
C LYS A 79 6.95 2.04 -3.11
N GLU A 80 7.72 1.18 -3.78
CA GLU A 80 8.14 1.38 -5.16
C GLU A 80 6.92 1.60 -6.07
N ARG A 81 5.93 0.70 -5.98
CA ARG A 81 4.69 0.80 -6.73
C ARG A 81 3.91 2.08 -6.44
N TYR A 82 3.74 2.43 -5.17
CA TYR A 82 3.06 3.66 -4.77
C TYR A 82 3.69 4.89 -5.44
N LEU A 83 5.02 5.02 -5.35
CA LEU A 83 5.76 6.16 -5.90
C LEU A 83 5.61 6.22 -7.43
N LEU A 84 5.73 5.07 -8.10
CA LEU A 84 5.53 4.99 -9.56
C LEU A 84 4.14 5.48 -9.99
N THR A 85 3.08 5.01 -9.33
CA THR A 85 1.69 5.43 -9.67
C THR A 85 1.42 6.88 -9.34
N ARG A 86 1.95 7.37 -8.21
CA ARG A 86 1.81 8.77 -7.78
C ARG A 86 2.46 9.70 -8.81
N ASP A 87 3.71 9.43 -9.16
CA ASP A 87 4.52 10.31 -10.02
C ASP A 87 4.02 10.29 -11.48
N GLN A 88 3.43 9.19 -11.95
CA GLN A 88 2.77 9.11 -13.27
C GLN A 88 1.53 10.00 -13.39
N THR A 89 0.87 10.33 -12.27
CA THR A 89 -0.35 11.14 -12.27
C THR A 89 -0.07 12.65 -12.29
N GLU A 90 1.19 13.06 -12.18
CA GLU A 90 1.62 14.47 -12.21
C GLU A 90 1.99 14.98 -13.61
N THR A 91 1.99 14.08 -14.62
CA THR A 91 2.16 14.38 -16.06
C THR A 91 0.82 14.53 -16.78
#